data_AF-A0A833VTR3-F1
#
_entry.id   AF-A0A833VTR3-F1
#
_cell.length_a   1.000
_cell.length_b   1.000
_cell.length_c   1.000
_cell.angle_alpha   90.00
_cell.angle_beta   90.00
_cell.angle_gamma   90.00
#
_symmetry.space_group_name_H-M   'P 1'
#
loop_
_entity.id
_entity.type
_entity.pdbx_description
1 polymer ?
#
loop_
_entity_poly.entity_id
_entity_poly.type
_entity_poly.pdbx_seq_one_letter_code
_entity_poly.pdbx_strand_id
1 'polypeptide(L)'
;MECRFAWDEGRYPTMSPLKDIVSNIHGLVAKIEDDMKVRASEYNTVRSQLNAINRKQTGSLAVRDLSDMVKEEDIITTEHLETLLAVVPKYSQKDWLSSYETLTQYVVPRSSKKLHEDNEYALYTVTLFKKMADNFKVAAREKGFQASDSFSFALPPFRLCMREFEHSAEVQDTRKQELQKLVQDQDAMRSSLLQWCYSSYGELA
;
A
#
# COMPACT_ATOMS: atom_id res chain seq x y z
N MET A 1 17.74 41.56 -16.65
CA MET A 1 16.50 41.56 -15.85
C MET A 1 16.51 42.83 -15.03
N GLU A 2 15.68 43.81 -15.37
CA GLU A 2 15.50 45.01 -14.57
C GLU A 2 14.48 44.73 -13.47
N CYS A 3 14.89 44.77 -12.21
CA CYS A 3 13.96 44.75 -11.07
C CYS A 3 13.23 46.09 -11.02
N ARG A 4 12.02 46.17 -11.59
CA ARG A 4 11.15 47.35 -11.47
C ARG A 4 10.26 47.19 -10.25
N PHE A 5 10.76 47.62 -9.10
CA PHE A 5 9.92 47.80 -7.92
C PHE A 5 9.03 49.03 -8.13
N ALA A 6 7.72 48.88 -7.94
CA ALA A 6 6.75 49.95 -7.95
C ALA A 6 5.92 49.87 -6.66
N TRP A 7 5.76 51.01 -5.99
CA TRP A 7 4.95 51.07 -4.77
C TRP A 7 3.46 50.88 -5.12
N ASP A 8 2.83 49.89 -4.50
CA ASP A 8 1.39 49.65 -4.66
C ASP A 8 0.60 50.59 -3.74
N GLU A 9 0.24 51.77 -4.27
CA GLU A 9 -0.57 52.76 -3.56
C GLU A 9 -2.00 52.27 -3.23
N GLY A 10 -2.52 51.29 -3.97
CA GLY A 10 -3.84 50.70 -3.71
C GLY A 10 -3.83 49.78 -2.50
N ARG A 11 -2.73 49.05 -2.30
CA ARG A 11 -2.55 48.10 -1.20
C ARG A 11 -1.93 48.75 0.04
N TYR A 12 -1.06 49.75 -0.16
CA TYR A 12 -0.38 50.51 0.88
C TYR A 12 -0.51 52.03 0.62
N PRO A 13 -1.62 52.67 1.02
CA PRO A 13 -1.84 54.09 0.76
C PRO A 13 -0.79 54.95 1.46
N THR A 14 -0.12 55.84 0.73
CA THR A 14 0.88 56.78 1.26
C THR A 14 0.29 57.81 2.23
N MET A 15 -1.03 57.97 2.23
CA MET A 15 -1.79 58.81 3.16
C MET A 15 -2.02 58.16 4.53
N SER A 16 -1.77 56.85 4.67
CA SER A 16 -1.92 56.14 5.95
C SER A 16 -0.69 56.32 6.84
N PRO A 17 -0.84 56.35 8.17
CA PRO A 17 0.30 56.37 9.08
C PRO A 17 1.23 55.18 8.84
N LEU A 18 2.54 55.42 8.84
CA LEU A 18 3.56 54.38 8.62
C LEU A 18 3.37 53.17 9.55
N LYS A 19 3.01 53.42 10.82
CA LYS A 19 2.74 52.36 11.81
C LYS A 19 1.63 51.40 11.37
N ASP A 20 0.60 51.90 10.69
CA ASP A 20 -0.56 51.11 10.28
C ASP A 20 -0.21 50.30 9.03
N ILE A 21 0.57 50.87 8.11
CA ILE A 21 1.13 50.16 6.95
C ILE A 21 2.02 48.99 7.42
N VAL A 22 2.93 49.23 8.36
CA VAL A 22 3.82 48.21 8.93
C VAL A 22 3.02 47.11 9.64
N SER A 23 2.04 47.48 10.48
CA SER A 23 1.16 46.51 11.15
C SER A 23 0.37 45.66 10.15
N ASN A 24 -0.12 46.25 9.07
CA ASN A 24 -0.86 45.54 8.04
C ASN A 24 0.04 44.54 7.28
N ILE A 25 1.27 44.93 6.93
CA ILE A 25 2.25 44.02 6.33
C ILE A 25 2.54 42.85 7.26
N HIS A 26 2.82 43.13 8.55
CA HIS A 26 3.05 42.06 9.53
C HIS A 26 1.86 41.12 9.68
N GLY A 27 0.63 41.65 9.70
CA GLY A 27 -0.59 40.85 9.76
C GLY A 27 -0.79 39.97 8.52
N LEU A 28 -0.52 40.50 7.32
CA LEU A 28 -0.60 39.73 6.07
C LEU A 28 0.44 38.61 6.04
N VAL A 29 1.68 38.90 6.40
CA VAL A 29 2.76 37.89 6.46
C VAL A 29 2.44 36.80 7.48
N ALA A 30 1.96 37.16 8.67
CA ALA A 30 1.58 36.21 9.71
C ALA A 30 0.43 35.30 9.23
N LYS A 31 -0.58 35.87 8.57
CA LYS A 31 -1.70 35.09 8.01
C LYS A 31 -1.23 34.13 6.92
N ILE A 32 -0.35 34.57 6.02
CA ILE A 32 0.24 33.71 4.98
C ILE A 32 1.05 32.57 5.64
N GLU A 33 1.83 32.87 6.67
CA GLU A 33 2.60 31.86 7.39
C GLU A 33 1.71 30.79 8.05
N ASP A 34 0.63 31.21 8.71
CA ASP A 34 -0.32 30.29 9.35
C ASP A 34 -1.07 29.45 8.32
N ASP A 35 -1.55 30.06 7.23
CA ASP A 35 -2.20 29.35 6.12
C ASP A 35 -1.26 28.32 5.47
N MET A 36 0.03 28.63 5.35
CA MET A 36 1.04 27.70 4.85
C MET A 36 1.21 26.51 5.81
N LYS A 37 1.30 26.76 7.12
CA LYS A 37 1.46 25.69 8.13
C LYS A 37 0.28 24.72 8.10
N VAL A 38 -0.95 25.24 8.01
CA VAL A 38 -2.16 24.41 7.93
C VAL A 38 -2.12 23.50 6.71
N ARG A 39 -1.94 24.06 5.50
CA ARG A 39 -1.89 23.27 4.27
C ARG A 39 -0.74 22.28 4.23
N ALA A 40 0.42 22.65 4.78
CA ALA A 40 1.57 21.75 4.86
C ALA A 40 1.31 20.55 5.81
N SER A 41 0.61 20.79 6.93
CA SER A 41 0.23 19.74 7.88
C SER A 41 -0.74 18.73 7.26
N GLU A 42 -1.76 19.22 6.54
CA GLU A 42 -2.73 18.38 5.82
C GLU A 42 -2.05 17.50 4.77
N TYR A 43 -1.19 18.09 3.93
CA TYR A 43 -0.41 17.36 2.93
C TYR A 43 0.48 16.28 3.56
N ASN A 44 1.17 16.60 4.66
CA ASN A 44 2.02 15.65 5.35
C ASN A 44 1.24 14.48 5.95
N THR A 45 0.00 14.71 6.39
CA THR A 45 -0.88 13.67 6.91
C THR A 45 -1.24 12.65 5.83
N VAL A 46 -1.73 13.11 4.68
CA VAL A 46 -2.08 12.24 3.53
C VAL A 46 -0.84 11.51 3.00
N ARG A 47 0.29 12.21 2.88
CA ARG A 47 1.56 11.60 2.47
C ARG A 47 2.03 10.51 3.44
N SER A 48 1.87 10.72 4.75
CA SER A 48 2.23 9.74 5.77
C SER A 48 1.36 8.48 5.68
N GLN A 49 0.05 8.66 5.47
CA GLN A 49 -0.89 7.55 5.25
C GLN A 49 -0.52 6.73 4.01
N LEU A 50 -0.24 7.40 2.88
CA LEU A 50 0.20 6.72 1.66
C LEU A 50 1.51 5.96 1.85
N ASN A 51 2.50 6.54 2.54
CA ASN A 51 3.76 5.86 2.83
C ASN A 51 3.55 4.62 3.70
N ALA A 52 2.64 4.68 4.68
CA ALA A 52 2.32 3.53 5.51
C ALA A 52 1.67 2.40 4.70
N ILE A 53 0.79 2.71 3.75
CA ILE A 53 0.17 1.72 2.86
C ILE A 53 1.21 1.16 1.88
N ASN A 54 2.03 2.01 1.27
CA ASN A 54 3.03 1.59 0.29
C ASN A 54 4.10 0.68 0.92
N ARG A 55 4.50 0.94 2.18
CA ARG A 55 5.37 0.03 2.93
C ARG A 55 4.78 -1.37 3.15
N LYS A 56 3.46 -1.47 3.34
CA LYS A 56 2.77 -2.77 3.43
C LYS A 56 2.73 -3.50 2.08
N GLN A 57 2.78 -2.76 0.96
CA GLN A 57 2.74 -3.32 -0.39
C GLN A 57 4.11 -3.63 -1.00
N THR A 58 5.19 -2.99 -0.55
CA THR A 58 6.54 -3.14 -1.16
C THR A 58 7.44 -4.12 -0.40
N GLY A 59 6.92 -4.82 0.60
CA GLY A 59 7.68 -5.85 1.34
C GLY A 59 7.99 -7.10 0.51
N SER A 60 8.89 -7.95 1.02
CA SER A 60 9.12 -9.31 0.50
C SER A 60 7.82 -10.11 0.44
N LEU A 61 7.68 -11.08 -0.49
CA LEU A 61 6.56 -12.02 -0.62
C LEU A 61 6.07 -12.64 0.71
N ALA A 62 6.93 -12.73 1.73
CA ALA A 62 6.52 -13.16 3.06
C ALA A 62 5.63 -12.12 3.78
N VAL A 63 5.91 -10.83 3.67
CA VAL A 63 5.24 -9.77 4.45
C VAL A 63 4.21 -8.98 3.60
N ARG A 64 4.25 -9.16 2.28
CA ARG A 64 3.38 -8.46 1.33
C ARG A 64 1.99 -9.09 1.25
N ASP A 65 0.98 -8.26 1.04
CA ASP A 65 -0.36 -8.73 0.68
C ASP A 65 -0.34 -9.42 -0.68
N LEU A 66 -0.57 -10.74 -0.70
CA LEU A 66 -0.54 -11.58 -1.90
C LEU A 66 -1.81 -11.43 -2.75
N SER A 67 -2.85 -10.79 -2.24
CA SER A 67 -4.15 -10.71 -2.92
C SER A 67 -4.09 -9.96 -4.26
N ASP A 68 -3.16 -9.01 -4.41
CA ASP A 68 -2.95 -8.29 -5.67
C ASP A 68 -2.15 -9.10 -6.70
N MET A 69 -1.53 -10.19 -6.27
CA MET A 69 -0.62 -11.01 -7.09
C MET A 69 -1.27 -12.31 -7.56
N VAL A 70 -2.44 -12.64 -7.01
CA VAL A 70 -3.20 -13.83 -7.35
C VAL A 70 -4.40 -13.39 -8.18
N LYS A 71 -4.52 -13.96 -9.38
CA LYS A 71 -5.66 -13.69 -10.25
C LYS A 71 -6.80 -14.66 -9.95
N GLU A 72 -8.02 -14.23 -10.23
CA GLU A 72 -9.23 -15.07 -10.14
C GLU A 72 -9.11 -16.36 -10.97
N GLU A 73 -8.47 -16.29 -12.14
CA GLU A 73 -8.25 -17.45 -13.02
C GLU A 73 -7.37 -18.55 -12.38
N ASP A 74 -6.56 -18.20 -11.39
CA ASP A 74 -5.63 -19.09 -10.71
C ASP A 74 -6.21 -19.68 -9.40
N ILE A 75 -7.38 -19.21 -8.96
CA ILE A 75 -8.06 -19.67 -7.75
C ILE A 75 -9.26 -20.53 -8.14
N ILE A 76 -9.17 -21.82 -7.83
CA ILE A 76 -10.29 -22.75 -7.95
C ILE A 76 -10.85 -23.00 -6.54
N THR A 77 -12.05 -22.50 -6.28
CA THR A 77 -12.85 -22.79 -5.08
C THR A 77 -14.16 -23.43 -5.52
N THR A 78 -14.27 -24.74 -5.34
CA THR A 78 -15.51 -25.50 -5.59
C THR A 78 -15.98 -26.17 -4.30
N GLU A 79 -17.11 -26.87 -4.35
CA GLU A 79 -17.65 -27.58 -3.18
C GLU A 79 -16.66 -28.57 -2.56
N HIS A 80 -15.76 -29.14 -3.37
CA HIS A 80 -14.84 -30.19 -2.94
C HIS A 80 -13.37 -29.82 -3.10
N LEU A 81 -13.04 -28.83 -3.94
CA LEU A 81 -11.67 -28.41 -4.21
C LEU A 81 -11.41 -27.01 -3.67
N GLU A 82 -10.23 -26.84 -3.11
CA GLU A 82 -9.72 -25.56 -2.65
C GLU A 82 -8.30 -25.37 -3.19
N THR A 83 -7.98 -24.14 -3.60
CA THR A 83 -6.64 -23.77 -4.02
C THR A 83 -5.93 -23.06 -2.88
N LEU A 84 -4.77 -23.59 -2.48
CA LEU A 84 -3.90 -23.00 -1.48
C LEU A 84 -2.73 -22.29 -2.15
N LEU A 85 -2.21 -21.28 -1.45
CA LEU A 85 -1.01 -20.56 -1.82
C LEU A 85 0.15 -21.04 -0.94
N ALA A 86 1.25 -21.41 -1.58
CA ALA A 86 2.47 -21.86 -0.95
C ALA A 86 3.63 -20.93 -1.29
N VAL A 87 4.28 -20.39 -0.27
CA VAL A 87 5.51 -19.62 -0.41
C VAL A 87 6.68 -20.58 -0.27
N VAL A 88 7.52 -20.68 -1.29
CA VAL A 88 8.61 -21.66 -1.35
C VAL A 88 9.93 -20.93 -1.53
N PRO A 89 10.96 -21.18 -0.71
CA PRO A 89 12.28 -20.61 -0.92
C PRO A 89 12.86 -21.00 -2.28
N LYS A 90 13.62 -20.09 -2.91
CA LYS A 90 14.14 -20.29 -4.26
C LYS A 90 14.99 -21.55 -4.41
N TYR A 91 15.77 -21.90 -3.39
CA TYR A 91 16.60 -23.10 -3.38
C TYR A 91 15.78 -24.41 -3.31
N SER A 92 14.55 -24.36 -2.79
CA SER A 92 13.68 -25.53 -2.59
C SER A 92 12.56 -25.66 -3.63
N GLN A 93 12.53 -24.82 -4.68
CA GLN A 93 11.49 -24.90 -5.71
C GLN A 93 11.45 -26.27 -6.41
N LYS A 94 12.62 -26.86 -6.68
CA LYS A 94 12.71 -28.18 -7.32
C LYS A 94 12.17 -29.28 -6.41
N ASP A 95 12.47 -29.21 -5.12
CA ASP A 95 11.99 -30.17 -4.12
C ASP A 95 10.50 -30.02 -3.89
N TRP A 96 9.98 -28.79 -3.91
CA TRP A 96 8.55 -28.52 -3.87
C TRP A 96 7.83 -29.22 -5.03
N LEU A 97 8.23 -28.91 -6.27
CA LEU A 97 7.61 -29.47 -7.48
C LEU A 97 7.69 -31.01 -7.53
N SER A 98 8.74 -31.60 -6.95
CA SER A 98 8.93 -33.05 -6.93
C SER A 98 8.15 -33.74 -5.81
N SER A 99 7.74 -33.02 -4.76
CA SER A 99 7.24 -33.63 -3.53
C SER A 99 5.84 -33.21 -3.10
N TYR A 100 5.32 -32.08 -3.61
CA TYR A 100 4.00 -31.56 -3.21
C TYR A 100 2.86 -32.56 -3.48
N GLU A 101 2.95 -33.35 -4.56
CA GLU A 101 1.94 -34.37 -4.91
C GLU A 101 1.88 -35.53 -3.91
N THR A 102 2.96 -35.73 -3.16
CA THR A 102 3.10 -36.83 -2.19
C THR A 102 2.95 -36.38 -0.74
N LEU A 103 2.75 -35.07 -0.49
CA LEU A 103 2.60 -34.53 0.86
C LEU A 103 1.33 -35.06 1.54
N THR A 104 0.23 -35.15 0.79
CA THR A 104 -1.02 -35.75 1.28
C THR A 104 -1.76 -36.48 0.17
N GLN A 105 -2.66 -37.37 0.59
CA GLN A 105 -3.62 -37.96 -0.32
C GLN A 105 -4.61 -36.88 -0.81
N TYR A 106 -5.06 -37.00 -2.06
CA TYR A 106 -6.02 -36.09 -2.69
C TYR A 106 -5.48 -34.68 -3.03
N VAL A 107 -4.19 -34.57 -3.33
CA VAL A 107 -3.62 -33.42 -4.05
C VAL A 107 -3.81 -33.62 -5.55
N VAL A 108 -4.19 -32.57 -6.27
CA VAL A 108 -4.33 -32.64 -7.73
C VAL A 108 -2.94 -32.58 -8.37
N PRO A 109 -2.48 -33.62 -9.07
CA PRO A 109 -1.16 -33.62 -9.70
C PRO A 109 -1.11 -32.58 -10.83
N ARG A 110 0.06 -32.00 -11.06
CA ARG A 110 0.28 -30.87 -11.99
C ARG A 110 -0.59 -29.62 -11.74
N SER A 111 -1.24 -29.50 -10.57
CA SER A 111 -1.99 -28.28 -10.21
C SER A 111 -1.08 -27.13 -9.75
N SER A 112 0.19 -27.40 -9.44
CA SER A 112 1.06 -26.35 -8.92
C SER A 112 1.57 -25.43 -10.02
N LYS A 113 1.20 -24.15 -9.95
CA LYS A 113 1.61 -23.10 -10.88
C LYS A 113 2.39 -22.02 -10.14
N LYS A 114 3.53 -21.59 -10.70
CA LYS A 114 4.28 -20.45 -10.19
C LYS A 114 3.56 -19.15 -10.58
N LEU A 115 3.16 -18.35 -9.60
CA LEU A 115 2.53 -17.04 -9.83
C LEU A 115 3.57 -15.92 -9.84
N HIS A 116 4.47 -15.93 -8.86
CA HIS A 116 5.48 -14.89 -8.70
C HIS A 116 6.79 -15.45 -8.16
N GLU A 117 7.88 -14.73 -8.42
CA GLU A 117 9.22 -15.04 -7.92
C GLU A 117 9.92 -13.75 -7.51
N ASP A 118 10.30 -13.67 -6.24
CA ASP A 118 11.17 -12.64 -5.67
C ASP A 118 12.63 -13.11 -5.67
N ASN A 119 13.52 -12.31 -5.09
CA ASN A 119 14.94 -12.65 -4.92
C ASN A 119 15.17 -13.89 -4.03
N GLU A 120 14.29 -14.16 -3.07
CA GLU A 120 14.48 -15.22 -2.06
C GLU A 120 13.37 -16.29 -2.08
N TYR A 121 12.14 -15.92 -2.46
CA TYR A 121 10.96 -16.78 -2.39
C TYR A 121 10.22 -16.82 -3.74
N ALA A 122 9.46 -17.89 -3.96
CA ALA A 122 8.53 -18.04 -5.07
C ALA A 122 7.15 -18.43 -4.56
N LEU A 123 6.12 -17.82 -5.12
CA LEU A 123 4.72 -18.09 -4.82
C LEU A 123 4.18 -19.15 -5.79
N TYR A 124 3.68 -20.24 -5.24
CA TYR A 124 3.04 -21.33 -5.97
C TYR A 124 1.57 -21.47 -5.55
N THR A 125 0.71 -21.84 -6.49
CA THR A 125 -0.61 -22.39 -6.18
C THR A 125 -0.52 -23.90 -5.99
N VAL A 126 -1.51 -24.49 -5.31
CA VAL A 126 -1.75 -25.93 -5.30
C VAL A 126 -3.23 -26.17 -5.07
N THR A 127 -3.85 -27.01 -5.91
CA THR A 127 -5.27 -27.37 -5.76
C THR A 127 -5.37 -28.76 -5.14
N LEU A 128 -6.21 -28.90 -4.13
CA LEU A 128 -6.42 -30.14 -3.41
C LEU A 128 -7.84 -30.22 -2.86
N PHE A 129 -8.22 -31.38 -2.36
CA PHE A 129 -9.53 -31.56 -1.74
C PHE A 129 -9.61 -30.82 -0.41
N LYS A 130 -10.70 -30.08 -0.20
CA LYS A 130 -10.94 -29.27 1.01
C LYS A 130 -10.76 -30.06 2.31
N LYS A 131 -11.21 -31.33 2.32
CA LYS A 131 -11.08 -32.24 3.48
C LYS A 131 -9.62 -32.54 3.88
N MET A 132 -8.67 -32.42 2.94
CA MET A 132 -7.25 -32.74 3.17
C MET A 132 -6.38 -31.49 3.30
N ALA A 133 -6.99 -30.29 3.31
CA ALA A 133 -6.26 -29.03 3.37
C ALA A 133 -5.47 -28.85 4.66
N ASP A 134 -6.04 -29.22 5.81
CA ASP A 134 -5.35 -29.14 7.10
C ASP A 134 -4.15 -30.09 7.16
N ASN A 135 -4.35 -31.33 6.72
CA ASN A 135 -3.28 -32.33 6.66
C ASN A 135 -2.13 -31.87 5.75
N PHE A 136 -2.46 -31.22 4.63
CA PHE A 136 -1.46 -30.71 3.70
C PHE A 136 -0.63 -29.60 4.33
N LYS A 137 -1.26 -28.72 5.11
CA LYS A 137 -0.58 -27.64 5.82
C LYS A 137 0.40 -28.17 6.86
N VAL A 138 0.02 -29.22 7.60
CA VAL A 138 0.90 -29.89 8.57
C VAL A 138 2.08 -30.56 7.85
N ALA A 139 1.82 -31.35 6.81
CA ALA A 139 2.87 -32.05 6.07
C ALA A 139 3.86 -31.09 5.38
N ALA A 140 3.37 -29.96 4.86
CA ALA A 140 4.21 -28.92 4.26
C ALA A 140 5.17 -28.30 5.30
N ARG A 141 4.65 -28.01 6.50
CA ARG A 141 5.45 -27.48 7.61
C ARG A 141 6.52 -28.45 8.08
N GLU A 142 6.20 -29.74 8.19
CA GLU A 142 7.15 -30.77 8.60
C GLU A 142 8.31 -30.95 7.62
N LYS A 143 8.06 -30.76 6.32
CA LYS A 143 9.12 -30.78 5.30
C LYS A 143 9.98 -29.51 5.23
N GLY A 144 9.74 -28.54 6.12
CA GLY A 144 10.48 -27.27 6.10
C GLY A 144 10.06 -26.34 4.96
N PHE A 145 8.98 -26.67 4.23
CA PHE A 145 8.31 -25.68 3.41
C PHE A 145 7.59 -24.73 4.38
N GLN A 146 8.13 -23.53 4.56
CA GLN A 146 7.38 -22.46 5.18
C GLN A 146 6.22 -22.11 4.24
N ALA A 147 5.09 -22.80 4.35
CA ALA A 147 3.80 -22.19 4.04
C ALA A 147 3.73 -20.97 4.95
N SER A 148 4.21 -19.83 4.43
CA SER A 148 4.78 -18.79 5.27
C SER A 148 3.72 -18.27 6.22
N ASP A 149 3.91 -18.65 7.48
CA ASP A 149 3.30 -18.07 8.66
C ASP A 149 3.92 -16.68 8.83
N SER A 150 3.45 -15.75 8.01
CA SER A 150 3.78 -14.34 8.11
C SER A 150 2.50 -13.50 8.16
N PHE A 151 1.54 -14.04 8.91
CA PHE A 151 0.60 -13.24 9.70
C PHE A 151 1.01 -13.37 11.18
N SER A 152 2.05 -12.64 11.60
CA SER A 152 2.31 -12.44 13.03
C SER A 152 1.64 -11.15 13.49
N PHE A 153 0.43 -11.27 14.03
CA PHE A 153 0.04 -10.45 15.18
C PHE A 153 0.04 -11.38 16.39
N ALA A 154 1.07 -11.26 17.24
CA ALA A 154 1.25 -11.80 18.61
C ALA A 154 0.66 -13.19 18.99
N LEU A 155 1.55 -14.14 19.36
CA LEU A 155 1.43 -15.37 20.22
C LEU A 155 0.04 -15.76 20.79
N PRO A 156 -0.38 -17.06 20.96
CA PRO A 156 0.40 -18.31 21.11
C PRO A 156 -0.17 -19.48 20.22
N PRO A 157 -0.03 -20.80 20.52
CA PRO A 157 0.31 -21.85 19.55
C PRO A 157 -0.88 -22.34 18.71
N PHE A 158 -1.60 -21.48 18.01
CA PHE A 158 -2.76 -21.85 17.23
C PHE A 158 -2.96 -20.81 16.13
N ARG A 159 -3.46 -21.26 14.98
CA ARG A 159 -3.74 -20.49 13.75
C ARG A 159 -2.53 -20.23 12.85
N LEU A 160 -2.31 -21.22 11.98
CA LEU A 160 -2.40 -20.95 10.55
C LEU A 160 -3.63 -20.06 10.32
N CYS A 161 -3.43 -18.80 9.97
CA CYS A 161 -4.49 -18.03 9.32
C CYS A 161 -4.71 -18.61 7.92
N MET A 162 -5.44 -19.73 7.87
CA MET A 162 -6.31 -20.01 6.75
C MET A 162 -7.31 -18.85 6.73
N ARG A 163 -7.00 -17.78 6.02
CA ARG A 163 -8.08 -16.89 5.61
C ARG A 163 -8.87 -17.73 4.64
N GLU A 164 -10.08 -18.10 5.01
CA GLU A 164 -11.09 -18.40 4.00
C GLU A 164 -10.97 -17.27 2.98
N PHE A 165 -10.59 -17.62 1.75
CA PHE A 165 -10.62 -16.67 0.66
C PHE A 165 -12.10 -16.44 0.37
N GLU A 166 -12.79 -15.72 1.26
CA GLU A 166 -13.95 -14.94 0.88
C GLU A 166 -13.40 -13.92 -0.12
N HIS A 167 -13.46 -14.35 -1.38
CA HIS A 167 -13.22 -13.55 -2.55
C HIS A 167 -14.27 -12.44 -2.60
N SER A 168 -14.19 -11.47 -1.69
CA SER A 168 -14.83 -10.19 -1.89
C SER A 168 -13.90 -9.42 -2.82
N ALA A 169 -14.04 -9.69 -4.12
CA ALA A 169 -13.50 -8.83 -5.19
C ALA A 169 -13.80 -7.35 -4.86
N GLU A 170 -14.94 -7.12 -4.22
CA GLU A 170 -15.39 -5.85 -3.66
C GLU A 170 -14.44 -5.24 -2.62
N VAL A 171 -13.87 -6.01 -1.68
CA VAL A 171 -12.92 -5.48 -0.66
C VAL A 171 -11.54 -5.17 -1.27
N GLN A 172 -11.15 -5.91 -2.29
CA GLN A 172 -9.92 -5.64 -3.06
C GLN A 172 -10.07 -4.37 -3.91
N ASP A 173 -11.18 -4.29 -4.64
CA ASP A 173 -11.46 -3.17 -5.54
C ASP A 173 -11.68 -1.88 -4.75
N THR A 174 -12.44 -1.93 -3.66
CA THR A 174 -12.58 -0.79 -2.74
C THR A 174 -11.24 -0.32 -2.18
N ARG A 175 -10.35 -1.22 -1.76
CA ARG A 175 -9.01 -0.83 -1.29
C ARG A 175 -8.15 -0.22 -2.39
N LYS A 176 -8.22 -0.76 -3.61
CA LYS A 176 -7.51 -0.19 -4.78
C LYS A 176 -8.05 1.20 -5.13
N GLN A 177 -9.37 1.36 -5.13
CA GLN A 177 -10.03 2.64 -5.33
C GLN A 177 -9.70 3.65 -4.23
N GLU A 178 -9.67 3.24 -2.97
CA GLU A 178 -9.23 4.08 -1.84
C GLU A 178 -7.78 4.54 -1.99
N LEU A 179 -6.88 3.64 -2.39
CA LEU A 179 -5.49 3.96 -2.68
C LEU A 179 -5.37 4.96 -3.83
N GLN A 180 -6.08 4.71 -4.93
CA GLN A 180 -6.08 5.59 -6.09
C GLN A 180 -6.64 6.97 -5.74
N LYS A 181 -7.69 7.02 -4.92
CA LYS A 181 -8.26 8.25 -4.39
C LYS A 181 -7.24 9.00 -3.53
N LEU A 182 -6.54 8.33 -2.61
CA LEU A 182 -5.51 8.97 -1.77
C LEU A 182 -4.34 9.53 -2.61
N VAL A 183 -3.94 8.84 -3.67
CA VAL A 183 -2.92 9.34 -4.61
C VAL A 183 -3.42 10.58 -5.36
N GLN A 184 -4.65 10.55 -5.87
CA GLN A 184 -5.27 11.71 -6.52
C GLN A 184 -5.41 12.89 -5.55
N ASP A 185 -5.85 12.65 -4.32
CA ASP A 185 -5.98 13.66 -3.28
C ASP A 185 -4.60 14.27 -2.95
N GLN A 186 -3.54 13.45 -2.87
CA GLN A 186 -2.18 13.95 -2.68
C GLN A 186 -1.74 14.87 -3.82
N ASP A 187 -1.95 14.48 -5.07
CA ASP A 187 -1.54 15.26 -6.24
C ASP A 187 -2.37 16.55 -6.39
N ALA A 188 -3.66 16.49 -6.07
CA ALA A 188 -4.54 17.66 -6.03
C ALA A 188 -4.11 18.64 -4.92
N MET A 189 -3.85 18.15 -3.71
CA MET A 189 -3.34 18.97 -2.60
C MET A 189 -1.99 19.60 -2.94
N ARG A 190 -1.08 18.83 -3.55
CA ARG A 190 0.22 19.35 -4.00
C ARG A 190 0.07 20.46 -5.03
N SER A 191 -0.80 20.26 -6.03
CA SER A 191 -1.03 21.24 -7.09
C SER A 191 -1.66 22.52 -6.54
N SER A 192 -2.66 22.37 -5.66
CA SER A 192 -3.30 23.48 -4.96
C SER A 192 -2.30 24.25 -4.08
N LEU A 193 -1.44 23.55 -3.33
CA LEU A 193 -0.40 24.16 -2.50
C LEU A 193 0.58 24.95 -3.37
N LEU A 194 1.05 24.38 -4.48
CA LEU A 194 1.97 25.06 -5.40
C LEU A 194 1.32 26.32 -6.01
N GLN A 195 0.09 26.22 -6.49
CA GLN A 195 -0.64 27.37 -7.02
C GLN A 195 -0.81 28.45 -5.96
N TRP A 196 -1.20 28.07 -4.73
CA TRP A 196 -1.33 29.00 -3.63
C TRP A 196 0.02 29.64 -3.25
N CYS A 197 1.12 28.89 -3.24
CA CYS A 197 2.45 29.45 -3.03
C CYS A 197 2.79 30.45 -4.14
N TYR A 198 2.57 30.14 -5.41
CA TYR A 198 2.85 31.07 -6.51
C TYR A 198 2.01 32.36 -6.40
N SER A 199 0.73 32.27 -6.05
CA SER A 199 -0.11 33.45 -5.82
C SER A 199 0.35 34.22 -4.59
N SER A 200 0.59 33.56 -3.46
CA SER A 200 0.88 34.24 -2.19
C SER A 200 2.29 34.85 -2.15
N TYR A 201 3.29 34.16 -2.71
CA TYR A 201 4.65 34.70 -2.83
C TYR A 201 4.78 35.66 -4.02
N GLY A 202 3.98 35.49 -5.08
CA GLY A 202 3.86 36.49 -6.14
C GLY A 202 3.18 37.77 -5.67
N GLU A 203 2.30 37.70 -4.68
CA GLU A 203 1.71 38.85 -4.00
C GLU A 203 2.65 39.54 -3.01
N LEU A 204 3.76 38.89 -2.64
CA LEU A 204 4.81 39.42 -1.74
C LEU A 204 6.03 39.98 -2.51
N ALA A 205 6.11 39.76 -3.83
CA ALA A 205 7.19 40.20 -4.71
C ALA A 205 6.83 41.51 -5.43
#